data_AF-A0A8K0PBB1-F1
#
_entry.id   AF-A0A8K0PBB1-F1
#
_cell.length_a   1.000
_cell.length_b   1.000
_cell.length_c   1.000
_cell.angle_alpha   90.00
_cell.angle_beta   90.00
_cell.angle_gamma   90.00
#
_symmetry.space_group_name_H-M   'P 1'
#
loop_
_entity.id
_entity.type
_entity.pdbx_description
1 polymer ?
#
loop_
_entity_poly.entity_id
_entity_poly.type
_entity_poly.pdbx_seq_one_letter_code
_entity_poly.pdbx_strand_id
1 'polypeptide(L)' 'MEKCNYPRDEIAIKLEETVYKIFEPKKISKVWDLFSMVVHSDTMEGVGWAQCKNCLQLYRHVAGAST' A
#
# COMPACT_ATOMS: atom_id res chain seq x y z
N MET A 1 4.44 19.83 -2.95
CA MET A 1 4.51 18.36 -2.79
C MET A 1 4.15 18.03 -1.36
N GLU A 2 2.87 17.78 -1.11
CA GLU A 2 2.40 17.35 0.20
C GLU A 2 2.92 15.94 0.44
N LYS A 3 3.70 15.78 1.51
CA LYS A 3 4.21 14.48 1.93
C LYS A 3 3.00 13.67 2.40
N CYS A 4 2.53 12.69 1.61
CA CYS A 4 1.56 11.69 2.08
C CYS A 4 2.17 10.96 3.28
N ASN A 5 1.84 11.44 4.48
CA ASN A 5 2.38 10.99 5.75
C ASN A 5 1.23 10.43 6.58
N TYR A 6 0.42 9.56 5.97
CA TYR A 6 -0.64 8.86 6.68
C TYR A 6 -0.01 8.02 7.80
N PRO A 7 -0.45 8.15 9.05
CA PRO A 7 0.00 7.28 10.12
C PRO A 7 -0.49 5.85 9.87
N ARG A 8 0.26 4.85 10.36
CA ARG A 8 -0.04 3.43 10.15
C ARG A 8 -1.46 3.06 10.57
N ASP A 9 -1.91 3.61 11.69
CA ASP A 9 -3.25 3.34 12.26
C ASP A 9 -4.36 3.84 11.34
N GLU A 10 -4.16 4.98 10.66
CA GLU A 10 -5.14 5.49 9.68
C GLU A 10 -5.27 4.58 8.47
N ILE A 11 -4.16 4.00 7.99
CA ILE A 11 -4.20 3.03 6.88
C ILE A 11 -4.94 1.76 7.29
N ALA A 12 -4.72 1.28 8.52
CA ALA A 12 -5.42 0.11 9.04
C ALA A 12 -6.93 0.36 9.11
N ILE A 13 -7.35 1.50 9.66
CA ILE A 13 -8.77 1.91 9.70
C ILE A 13 -9.35 1.98 8.29
N LYS A 14 -8.66 2.62 7.34
CA LYS A 14 -9.14 2.76 5.96
C LYS A 14 -9.21 1.43 5.19
N LEU A 15 -8.42 0.43 5.57
CA LEU A 15 -8.54 -0.94 5.07
C LEU A 15 -9.81 -1.61 5.61
N GLU A 16 -10.15 -1.41 6.89
CA GLU A 16 -11.38 -1.91 7.50
C GLU A 16 -12.63 -1.22 6.93
N GLU A 17 -12.56 0.09 6.69
CA GLU A 17 -13.63 0.90 6.08
C GLU A 17 -13.78 0.65 4.57
N THR A 18 -12.98 -0.25 3.98
CA THR A 18 -12.98 -0.59 2.55
C THR A 18 -12.61 0.55 1.58
N VAL A 19 -12.15 1.69 2.11
CA VAL A 19 -11.62 2.82 1.32
C VAL A 19 -10.35 2.40 0.58
N TYR A 20 -9.51 1.61 1.25
CA TYR A 20 -8.33 0.99 0.67
C TYR A 20 -8.49 -0.52 0.56
N LYS A 21 -7.71 -1.13 -0.34
CA LYS A 21 -7.64 -2.58 -0.48
C LYS A 21 -6.22 -3.05 -0.76
N ILE A 22 -6.01 -4.33 -0.47
CA ILE A 22 -4.76 -5.02 -0.76
C ILE A 22 -4.78 -5.50 -2.21
N PHE A 23 -3.80 -5.05 -2.99
CA PHE A 23 -3.59 -5.42 -4.37
C PHE A 23 -2.29 -6.21 -4.52
N GLU A 24 -2.35 -7.33 -5.23
CA GLU A 24 -1.19 -8.14 -5.54
C GLU A 24 -0.71 -7.84 -6.96
N PRO A 25 0.34 -7.00 -7.14
CA PRO A 25 0.86 -6.73 -8.46
C PRO A 25 1.50 -7.99 -9.04
N LYS A 26 1.02 -8.44 -10.20
CA LYS A 26 1.61 -9.57 -10.92
C LYS A 26 2.88 -9.10 -11.65
N LYS A 27 4.01 -9.75 -11.34
CA LYS A 27 5.25 -9.75 -12.15
C LYS A 27 6.03 -8.43 -12.26
N ILE A 28 5.92 -7.51 -11.29
CA ILE A 28 6.69 -6.24 -11.34
C ILE A 28 8.11 -6.42 -10.77
N SER A 29 8.29 -7.21 -9.70
CA SER A 29 9.61 -7.57 -9.14
C SER A 29 9.49 -8.67 -8.08
N LYS A 30 10.61 -9.33 -7.74
CA LYS A 30 10.66 -10.37 -6.67
C LYS A 30 10.25 -9.85 -5.29
N VAL A 31 10.33 -8.53 -5.04
CA VAL A 31 9.90 -7.98 -3.74
C VAL A 31 8.39 -8.13 -3.57
N TRP A 32 7.63 -8.04 -4.66
CA TRP A 32 6.16 -8.18 -4.64
C TRP A 32 5.68 -9.63 -4.50
N ASP A 33 6.59 -10.61 -4.52
CA ASP A 33 6.26 -11.97 -4.10
C ASP A 33 6.02 -12.02 -2.58
N LEU A 34 6.72 -11.17 -1.82
CA LEU A 34 6.66 -11.09 -0.35
C LEU A 34 5.68 -10.03 0.16
N PHE A 35 5.39 -9.02 -0.65
CA PHE A 35 4.57 -7.88 -0.28
C PHE A 35 3.38 -7.70 -1.22
N SER A 36 2.29 -7.18 -0.68
CA SER A 36 1.15 -6.68 -1.43
C SER A 36 1.09 -5.16 -1.34
N MET A 37 0.61 -4.49 -2.38
CA MET A 37 0.48 -3.03 -2.38
C MET A 37 -0.86 -2.63 -1.74
N VAL A 38 -0.86 -1.55 -0.98
CA VAL A 38 -2.10 -0.90 -0.54
C VAL A 38 -2.49 0.11 -1.60
N VAL A 39 -3.69 -0.02 -2.15
CA VAL A 39 -4.23 0.86 -3.19
C VAL A 39 -5.58 1.42 -2.78
N HIS A 40 -5.97 2.55 -3.36
CA HIS A 40 -7.33 3.06 -3.24
C HIS A 40 -8.32 2.08 -3.89
N SER A 41 -9.45 1.81 -3.24
CA SER A 41 -10.42 0.82 -3.72
C SER A 41 -11.03 1.20 -5.07
N ASP A 42 -11.34 2.49 -5.25
CA ASP A 42 -11.94 3.02 -6.47
C ASP A 42 -10.93 3.29 -7.59
N THR A 43 -9.85 4.03 -7.31
CA THR A 43 -8.91 4.49 -8.35
C THR A 43 -7.80 3.49 -8.66
N MET A 44 -7.61 2.46 -7.83
CA MET A 44 -6.47 1.53 -7.89
C MET A 44 -5.10 2.20 -7.73
N GLU A 45 -5.05 3.47 -7.29
CA GLU A 45 -3.80 4.20 -7.11
C GLU A 45 -3.09 3.75 -5.83
N GLY A 46 -1.77 3.58 -5.91
CA GLY A 46 -0.94 3.20 -4.77
C GLY A 46 -0.81 4.34 -3.76
N VAL A 47 -1.12 4.07 -2.49
CA VAL A 47 -1.13 5.09 -1.43
C VAL A 47 0.19 5.18 -0.64
N GLY A 48 1.27 4.59 -1.17
CA GLY A 48 2.58 4.60 -0.52
C GLY A 48 2.71 3.64 0.66
N TRP A 49 1.90 2.59 0.70
CA TRP A 49 1.93 1.55 1.71
C TRP A 49 1.95 0.16 1.07
N ALA A 50 2.58 -0.78 1.75
CA ALA A 50 2.61 -2.19 1.39
C ALA A 50 2.36 -3.06 2.62
N GLN A 51 1.73 -4.20 2.43
CA GLN A 51 1.52 -5.21 3.47
C GLN A 51 2.43 -6.41 3.21
N CYS A 52 3.12 -6.91 4.23
CA CYS A 52 3.83 -8.18 4.11
C CYS A 52 2.83 -9.35 4.10
N LYS A 53 2.96 -10.27 3.14
CA LYS A 53 2.05 -11.43 3.02
C LYS A 53 2.24 -12.45 4.14
N ASN A 54 3.41 -12.48 4.77
CA ASN A 54 3.73 -13.46 5.83
C ASN A 54 3.29 -13.00 7.22
N CYS A 55 3.61 -11.75 7.60
CA CYS A 55 3.31 -11.23 8.93
C CYS A 55 2.13 -10.25 8.98
N LEU A 56 1.53 -9.93 7.82
CA LEU A 56 0.41 -8.99 7.64
C LEU A 56 0.67 -7.56 8.16
N GLN A 57 1.91 -7.25 8.52
CA GLN A 57 2.32 -5.92 8.98
C GLN A 57 2.36 -4.93 7.80
N LEU A 58 1.99 -3.69 8.10
CA LEU A 58 2.01 -2.57 7.16
C LEU A 58 3.36 -1.84 7.21
N TYR A 59 3.94 -1.64 6.03
CA TYR A 59 5.20 -0.95 5.83
C TYR A 59 4.99 0.22 4.87
N ARG A 60 5.57 1.37 5.21
CA ARG A 60 5.55 2.53 4.34
C ARG A 60 6.49 2.29 3.17
N HIS A 61 5.95 2.33 1.96
CA HIS A 61 6.72 2.26 0.73
C HIS A 61 6.74 3.65 0.12
N VAL A 62 7.90 4.30 0.17
CA VAL A 62 8.10 5.55 -0.57
C VAL A 62 8.25 5.16 -2.04
N ALA A 63 7.14 5.02 -2.75
CA ALA A 63 7.17 5.04 -4.20
C ALA A 63 7.74 6.41 -4.56
N GLY A 64 8.98 6.43 -5.10
CA GLY A 64 9.58 7.65 -5.58
C GLY A 64 8.56 8.38 -6.45
N ALA A 65 8.32 9.65 -6.14
CA ALA A 65 7.58 10.55 -6.99
C ALA A 65 8.10 10.37 -8.41
N SER A 66 7.30 9.74 -9.27
CA SER A 66 7.60 9.75 -10.70
C SER A 66 7.46 11.19 -11.11
N THR A 67 8.59 11.74 -11.55
CA THR A 67 8.80 13.13 -11.93
C THR A 67 7.96 13.50 -13.12
#